data_AF-M4EGQ6-F1
#
_entry.id   AF-M4EGQ6-F1
#
_cell.length_a   1.000
_cell.length_b   1.000
_cell.length_c   1.000
_cell.angle_alpha   90.00
_cell.angle_beta   90.00
_cell.angle_gamma   90.00
#
_symmetry.space_group_name_H-M   'P 1'
#
loop_
_entity.id
_entity.type
_entity.pdbx_description
1 polymer ?
#
loop_
_entity_poly.entity_id
_entity_poly.type
_entity_poly.pdbx_seq_one_letter_code
_entity_poly.pdbx_strand_id
1 'polypeptide(L)'
;MQAIYNAIESPCMCANNKEKEEKKRKGNLQTRESFQIRIMIETVFTSQTLMGLISDTKAFESITDDYFKILDLDGDGTLSPSELRKGLNRVVAVESEVASGEETDSVYEAIFERFGENLAPGKFRDLISEIMTAMARAFGNTPVIMVVHSDGLIMKAVRHESENAM
;
A
#
# COMPACT_ATOMS: atom_id res chain seq x y z
N MET A 1 -29.96 69.65 41.76
CA MET A 1 -29.01 68.53 41.63
C MET A 1 -29.39 67.75 40.38
N GLN A 2 -29.21 68.28 39.16
CA GLN A 2 -27.88 68.56 38.58
C GLN A 2 -26.97 67.37 38.88
N ALA A 3 -26.98 66.38 38.01
CA ALA A 3 -25.92 66.22 37.01
C ALA A 3 -24.57 65.97 37.69
N ILE A 4 -24.20 64.69 37.70
CA ILE A 4 -22.88 64.06 37.79
C ILE A 4 -23.30 62.58 38.00
N TYR A 5 -23.28 61.64 37.07
CA TYR A 5 -22.58 61.49 35.82
C TYR A 5 -23.37 60.50 34.95
N ASN A 6 -23.78 60.96 33.77
CA ASN A 6 -24.09 60.08 32.65
C ASN A 6 -22.81 59.38 32.18
N ALA A 7 -22.99 58.18 31.59
CA ALA A 7 -22.15 57.55 30.56
C ALA A 7 -20.67 57.30 30.94
N ILE A 8 -20.20 56.05 30.92
CA ILE A 8 -19.43 55.38 29.84
C ILE A 8 -18.97 54.10 30.60
N GLU A 9 -19.36 52.85 30.35
CA GLU A 9 -19.21 51.99 29.17
C GLU A 9 -20.13 50.76 29.30
N SER A 10 -20.75 50.34 28.19
CA SER A 10 -20.97 48.90 27.90
C SER A 10 -19.71 48.35 27.23
N PRO A 11 -19.51 47.03 27.01
CA PRO A 11 -20.05 45.83 27.65
C PRO A 11 -18.92 44.86 28.07
N CYS A 12 -19.19 43.82 28.87
CA CYS A 12 -18.41 42.59 28.68
C CYS A 12 -19.25 41.34 28.93
N MET A 13 -19.36 40.58 27.85
CA MET A 13 -20.00 39.28 27.75
C MET A 13 -19.32 38.26 28.65
N CYS A 14 -20.11 37.56 29.46
CA CYS A 14 -19.78 36.23 29.97
C CYS A 14 -21.04 35.36 29.97
N ALA A 15 -21.56 35.04 28.79
CA ALA A 15 -22.36 33.84 28.61
C ALA A 15 -21.41 32.64 28.67
N ASN A 16 -21.55 31.73 29.64
CA ASN A 16 -20.92 30.42 29.53
C ASN A 16 -21.63 29.34 30.35
N ASN A 17 -21.67 28.16 29.72
CA ASN A 17 -21.91 26.82 30.28
C ASN A 17 -23.30 26.20 30.14
N LYS A 18 -23.87 26.21 28.93
CA LYS A 18 -24.73 25.09 28.48
C LYS A 18 -24.34 24.44 27.14
N GLU A 19 -23.33 24.95 26.42
CA GLU A 19 -22.87 24.35 25.15
C GLU A 19 -21.65 23.43 25.26
N LYS A 20 -21.09 23.21 26.46
CA LYS A 20 -19.91 22.35 26.65
C LYS A 20 -20.21 20.86 26.88
N GLU A 21 -21.46 20.47 27.12
CA GLU A 21 -21.80 19.06 27.37
C GLU A 21 -22.22 18.28 26.11
N GLU A 22 -22.69 18.93 25.04
CA GLU A 22 -23.00 18.22 23.78
C GLU A 22 -21.79 17.99 22.87
N LYS A 23 -20.66 18.68 23.11
CA LYS A 23 -19.42 18.47 22.33
C LYS A 23 -18.55 17.31 22.81
N LYS A 24 -18.92 16.58 23.87
CA LYS A 24 -18.14 15.45 24.41
C LYS A 24 -18.63 14.06 23.99
N ARG A 25 -19.68 13.95 23.16
CA ARG A 25 -20.20 12.69 22.58
C ARG A 25 -19.98 12.52 21.08
N LYS A 26 -19.03 13.26 20.49
CA LYS A 26 -18.54 13.00 19.12
C LYS A 26 -17.05 12.70 19.09
N GLY A 27 -16.52 12.13 20.18
CA GLY A 27 -15.21 11.48 20.19
C GLY A 27 -15.36 10.02 19.79
N ASN A 28 -14.54 9.59 18.84
CA ASN A 28 -14.40 8.24 18.30
C ASN A 28 -15.54 7.73 17.41
N LEU A 29 -15.69 8.36 16.25
CA LEU A 29 -15.69 7.53 15.04
C LEU A 29 -14.23 7.45 14.59
N GLN A 30 -13.45 6.59 15.28
CA GLN A 30 -12.25 6.04 14.66
C GLN A 30 -12.74 5.45 13.35
N THR A 31 -12.34 6.08 12.25
CA THR A 31 -12.39 5.48 10.93
C THR A 31 -11.85 4.08 11.12
N ARG A 32 -12.72 3.08 11.03
CA ARG A 32 -12.30 1.69 10.88
C ARG A 32 -11.62 1.65 9.52
N GLU A 33 -10.36 2.09 9.45
CA GLU A 33 -9.45 1.48 8.49
C GLU A 33 -9.61 -0.01 8.75
N SER A 34 -10.18 -0.69 7.78
CA SER A 34 -10.36 -2.13 7.78
C SER A 34 -9.00 -2.74 8.14
N PHE A 35 -8.86 -3.18 9.39
CA PHE A 35 -7.70 -3.91 9.87
C PHE A 35 -7.74 -5.26 9.15
N GLN A 36 -7.27 -5.27 7.90
CA GLN A 36 -7.11 -6.47 7.10
C GLN A 36 -6.06 -7.29 7.82
N ILE A 37 -6.49 -8.30 8.57
CA ILE A 37 -5.58 -9.28 9.17
C ILE A 37 -4.84 -9.93 8.00
N ARG A 38 -3.57 -9.58 7.83
CA ARG A 38 -2.73 -10.17 6.79
C ARG A 38 -2.31 -11.55 7.26
N ILE A 39 -2.84 -12.58 6.62
CA ILE A 39 -2.41 -13.95 6.85
C ILE A 39 -1.11 -14.15 6.06
N MET A 40 -0.06 -14.48 6.79
CA MET A 40 1.19 -14.95 6.20
C MET A 40 1.25 -16.46 6.28
N ILE A 41 1.84 -17.07 5.26
CA ILE A 41 1.95 -18.51 5.12
C ILE A 41 3.36 -18.88 4.66
N GLU A 42 3.87 -19.97 5.20
CA GLU A 42 5.08 -20.60 4.72
C GLU A 42 4.77 -21.33 3.41
N THR A 43 5.56 -21.05 2.36
CA THR A 43 5.43 -21.71 1.07
C THR A 43 6.81 -22.06 0.51
N VAL A 44 6.84 -23.09 -0.33
CA VAL A 44 8.03 -23.48 -1.10
C VAL A 44 7.78 -23.14 -2.57
N PHE A 45 8.74 -22.51 -3.22
CA PHE A 45 8.66 -22.20 -4.65
C PHE A 45 10.05 -22.20 -5.28
N THR A 46 10.10 -22.21 -6.62
CA THR A 46 11.33 -22.21 -7.40
C THR A 46 11.37 -21.04 -8.37
N SER A 47 12.50 -20.84 -9.05
CA SER A 47 12.56 -19.92 -10.19
C SER A 47 11.55 -20.27 -11.28
N GLN A 48 11.26 -21.56 -11.50
CA GLN A 48 10.27 -22.00 -12.48
C GLN A 48 8.86 -21.58 -12.09
N THR A 49 8.52 -21.62 -10.80
CA THR A 49 7.23 -21.11 -10.29
C THR A 49 7.04 -19.62 -10.67
N LEU A 50 8.06 -18.80 -10.43
CA LEU A 50 8.00 -17.36 -10.76
C LEU A 50 7.97 -17.12 -12.28
N MET A 51 8.87 -17.77 -13.02
CA MET A 51 8.97 -17.62 -14.47
C MET A 51 7.74 -18.19 -15.20
N GLY A 52 7.11 -19.23 -14.65
CA GLY A 52 5.86 -19.81 -15.13
C GLY A 52 4.72 -18.81 -15.08
N LEU A 53 4.58 -18.08 -13.96
CA LEU A 53 3.60 -17.01 -13.87
C LEU A 53 3.87 -15.90 -14.89
N ILE A 54 5.12 -15.41 -15.00
CA ILE A 54 5.48 -14.33 -15.95
C ILE A 54 5.19 -14.76 -17.40
N SER A 55 5.42 -16.03 -17.73
CA SER A 55 5.25 -16.57 -19.08
C SER A 55 3.77 -16.71 -19.45
N ASP A 56 2.89 -16.96 -18.49
CA ASP A 56 1.44 -16.88 -18.68
C ASP A 56 0.98 -15.42 -18.63
N THR A 57 1.15 -14.74 -19.75
CA THR A 57 0.76 -13.32 -19.92
C THR A 57 -0.65 -13.06 -19.42
N LYS A 58 -1.65 -13.92 -19.66
CA LYS A 58 -3.03 -13.64 -19.23
C LYS A 58 -3.16 -13.65 -17.71
N ALA A 59 -2.61 -14.68 -17.05
CA ALA A 59 -2.63 -14.76 -15.59
C ALA A 59 -1.85 -13.60 -14.96
N PHE A 60 -0.67 -13.30 -15.51
CA PHE A 60 0.19 -12.23 -15.03
C PHE A 60 -0.44 -10.85 -15.19
N GLU A 61 -1.06 -10.56 -16.35
CA GLU A 61 -1.79 -9.33 -16.59
C GLU A 61 -2.95 -9.17 -15.62
N SER A 62 -3.78 -10.21 -15.44
CA SER A 62 -4.90 -10.17 -14.50
C SER A 62 -4.44 -9.89 -13.07
N ILE A 63 -3.38 -10.56 -12.61
CA ILE A 63 -2.85 -10.38 -11.26
C ILE A 63 -2.28 -8.97 -11.09
N THR A 64 -1.45 -8.51 -12.03
CA THR A 64 -0.84 -7.17 -11.95
C THR A 64 -1.89 -6.05 -12.03
N ASP A 65 -2.96 -6.22 -12.81
CA ASP A 65 -4.07 -5.27 -12.90
C ASP A 65 -4.87 -5.19 -11.59
N ASP A 66 -5.09 -6.33 -10.92
CA ASP A 66 -5.76 -6.36 -9.60
C ASP A 66 -4.92 -5.63 -8.55
N TYR A 67 -3.60 -5.84 -8.56
CA TYR A 67 -2.68 -5.14 -7.67
C TYR A 67 -2.60 -3.65 -7.98
N PHE A 68 -2.56 -3.27 -9.26
CA PHE A 68 -2.56 -1.87 -9.67
C PHE A 68 -3.75 -1.13 -9.06
N LYS A 69 -4.96 -1.69 -9.15
CA LYS A 69 -6.18 -1.11 -8.57
C LYS A 69 -6.15 -0.99 -7.05
N ILE A 70 -5.41 -1.87 -6.36
CA ILE A 70 -5.23 -1.80 -4.90
C ILE A 70 -4.26 -0.65 -4.53
N LEU A 71 -3.32 -0.33 -5.43
CA LEU A 71 -2.30 0.69 -5.23
C LEU A 71 -2.74 2.09 -5.67
N ASP A 72 -3.56 2.19 -6.72
CA ASP A 72 -4.15 3.43 -7.24
C ASP A 72 -5.27 3.90 -6.29
N LEU A 73 -4.87 4.64 -5.24
CA LEU A 73 -5.74 4.99 -4.13
C LEU A 73 -6.68 6.14 -4.48
N ASP A 74 -6.24 7.04 -5.35
CA ASP A 74 -7.05 8.17 -5.82
C ASP A 74 -7.81 7.88 -7.13
N GLY A 75 -7.47 6.77 -7.82
CA GLY A 75 -8.17 6.31 -9.02
C GLY A 75 -7.83 7.14 -10.25
N ASP A 76 -6.66 7.79 -10.28
CA ASP A 76 -6.24 8.63 -11.41
C ASP A 76 -5.71 7.83 -12.61
N GLY A 77 -5.56 6.51 -12.45
CA GLY A 77 -5.08 5.60 -13.49
C GLY A 77 -3.57 5.53 -13.60
N THR A 78 -2.84 6.12 -12.66
CA THR A 78 -1.38 6.03 -12.50
C THR A 78 -1.01 5.76 -11.05
N LEU A 79 0.21 5.26 -10.80
CA LEU A 79 0.73 5.15 -9.44
C LEU A 79 1.74 6.26 -9.20
N SER A 80 1.41 7.15 -8.28
CA SER A 80 2.32 8.17 -7.77
C SER A 80 3.43 7.54 -6.91
N PRO A 81 4.52 8.29 -6.64
CA PRO A 81 5.58 7.80 -5.76
C PRO A 81 5.09 7.44 -4.35
N SER A 82 4.10 8.17 -3.86
CA SER A 82 3.54 7.95 -2.54
C SER A 82 2.71 6.66 -2.45
N GLU A 83 1.98 6.33 -3.51
CA GLU A 83 1.16 5.12 -3.61
C GLU A 83 2.03 3.88 -3.76
N LEU A 84 3.02 3.95 -4.65
CA LEU A 84 3.98 2.88 -4.83
C LEU A 84 4.76 2.63 -3.55
N ARG A 85 5.22 3.65 -2.83
CA ARG A 85 5.92 3.49 -1.53
C ARG A 85 5.04 2.84 -0.46
N LYS A 86 3.76 3.22 -0.39
CA LYS A 86 2.82 2.67 0.61
C LYS A 86 2.44 1.23 0.33
N GLY A 87 2.53 0.80 -0.93
CA GLY A 87 1.90 -0.43 -1.36
C GLY A 87 2.77 -1.43 -2.12
N LEU A 88 3.93 -1.07 -2.67
CA LEU A 88 4.83 -2.03 -3.32
C LEU A 88 5.27 -3.12 -2.34
N ASN A 89 5.54 -2.75 -1.10
CA ASN A 89 5.77 -3.72 -0.01
C ASN A 89 4.56 -4.66 0.13
N ARG A 90 3.33 -4.16 0.03
CA ARG A 90 2.13 -5.00 0.13
C ARG A 90 1.99 -6.01 -1.01
N VAL A 91 2.61 -5.73 -2.16
CA VAL A 91 2.53 -6.52 -3.38
C VAL A 91 3.65 -7.56 -3.44
N VAL A 92 4.87 -7.16 -3.04
CA VAL A 92 6.10 -7.97 -3.16
C VAL A 92 6.43 -8.75 -1.87
N ALA A 93 5.94 -8.34 -0.69
CA ALA A 93 6.47 -8.81 0.61
C ALA A 93 6.26 -10.31 0.90
N VAL A 94 7.40 -10.99 0.82
CA VAL A 94 8.06 -11.75 1.90
C VAL A 94 8.08 -10.95 3.21
N GLU A 95 8.06 -11.61 4.37
CA GLU A 95 8.11 -11.11 5.77
C GLU A 95 9.02 -9.90 6.14
N SER A 96 9.67 -9.20 5.21
CA SER A 96 10.35 -7.97 5.51
C SER A 96 9.33 -6.86 5.78
N GLU A 97 9.24 -6.44 7.04
CA GLU A 97 9.05 -5.03 7.34
C GLU A 97 10.13 -4.30 6.55
N VAL A 98 9.80 -3.84 5.34
CA VAL A 98 10.77 -3.14 4.52
C VAL A 98 11.06 -1.85 5.31
N ALA A 99 12.29 -1.77 5.79
CA ALA A 99 12.72 -0.92 6.88
C ALA A 99 12.14 0.50 6.77
N SER A 100 11.68 1.05 7.90
CA SER A 100 11.15 2.39 7.94
C SER A 100 12.18 3.42 7.49
N GLY A 101 11.85 4.19 6.45
CA GLY A 101 12.08 5.64 6.39
C GLY A 101 13.34 6.17 5.73
N GLU A 102 14.42 5.40 5.54
CA GLU A 102 15.62 5.89 4.84
C GLU A 102 16.30 4.80 3.98
N GLU A 103 16.31 3.54 4.43
CA GLU A 103 17.01 2.44 3.73
C GLU A 103 16.37 2.06 2.38
N THR A 104 15.08 2.36 2.19
CA THR A 104 14.35 2.01 0.96
C THR A 104 14.26 3.13 -0.06
N ASP A 105 14.62 4.36 0.31
CA ASP A 105 14.44 5.52 -0.58
C ASP A 105 15.27 5.37 -1.85
N SER A 106 16.50 4.84 -1.73
CA SER A 106 17.35 4.53 -2.88
C SER A 106 16.72 3.51 -3.86
N VAL A 107 15.95 2.55 -3.35
CA VAL A 107 15.26 1.55 -4.18
C VAL A 107 14.13 2.21 -4.95
N TYR A 108 13.32 3.04 -4.28
CA TYR A 108 12.23 3.77 -4.92
C TYR A 108 12.76 4.80 -5.93
N GLU A 109 13.83 5.53 -5.60
CA GLU A 109 14.50 6.45 -6.52
C GLU A 109 14.98 5.72 -7.78
N ALA A 110 15.65 4.58 -7.65
CA ALA A 110 16.07 3.78 -8.80
C ALA A 110 14.90 3.28 -9.66
N ILE A 111 13.76 2.96 -9.02
CA ILE A 111 12.53 2.61 -9.75
C ILE A 111 12.03 3.81 -10.54
N PHE A 112 11.92 4.99 -9.94
CA PHE A 112 11.39 6.18 -10.62
C PHE A 112 12.33 6.73 -11.68
N GLU A 113 13.65 6.64 -11.48
CA GLU A 113 14.64 6.99 -12.51
C GLU A 113 14.47 6.12 -13.76
N ARG A 114 14.16 4.83 -13.57
CA ARG A 114 14.05 3.87 -14.67
C ARG A 114 12.67 3.82 -15.31
N PHE A 115 11.61 3.89 -14.53
CA PHE A 115 10.23 3.68 -14.98
C PHE A 115 9.38 4.95 -15.04
N GLY A 116 9.84 6.05 -14.44
CA GLY A 116 9.13 7.33 -14.34
C GLY A 116 8.30 7.47 -13.06
N GLU A 117 7.95 8.71 -12.68
CA GLU A 117 7.29 9.03 -11.40
C GLU A 117 5.81 8.63 -11.33
N ASN A 118 5.10 8.59 -12.47
CA ASN A 118 3.69 8.21 -12.54
C ASN A 118 3.55 6.94 -13.39
N LEU A 119 3.44 5.79 -12.73
CA LEU A 119 3.44 4.51 -13.41
C LEU A 119 2.03 4.19 -13.93
N ALA A 120 1.86 4.17 -15.25
CA ALA A 120 0.67 3.59 -15.87
C ALA A 120 0.65 2.05 -15.70
N PRO A 121 -0.50 1.37 -15.86
CA PRO A 121 -0.64 -0.08 -15.63
C PRO A 121 0.41 -0.94 -16.34
N GLY A 122 0.72 -0.64 -17.61
CA GLY A 122 1.75 -1.35 -18.36
C GLY A 122 3.15 -1.20 -17.77
N LYS A 123 3.50 0.00 -17.27
CA LYS A 123 4.80 0.26 -16.64
C LYS A 123 4.92 -0.41 -15.27
N PHE A 124 3.82 -0.44 -14.51
CA PHE A 124 3.77 -1.21 -13.27
C PHE A 124 3.97 -2.71 -13.54
N ARG A 125 3.34 -3.24 -14.58
CA ARG A 125 3.54 -4.64 -15.01
C ARG A 125 4.98 -4.94 -15.39
N ASP A 126 5.62 -4.04 -16.15
CA ASP A 126 7.04 -4.16 -16.51
C ASP A 126 7.93 -4.20 -15.24
N LEU A 127 7.66 -3.32 -14.27
CA LEU A 127 8.35 -3.30 -12.98
C LEU A 127 8.20 -4.62 -12.21
N ILE A 128 6.99 -5.15 -12.08
CA ILE A 128 6.75 -6.41 -11.38
C ILE A 128 7.43 -7.58 -12.09
N SER A 129 7.38 -7.61 -13.42
CA SER A 129 8.05 -8.64 -14.23
C SER A 129 9.55 -8.62 -13.99
N GLU A 130 10.16 -7.43 -13.93
CA GLU A 130 11.58 -7.28 -13.65
C GLU A 130 11.96 -7.73 -12.24
N ILE A 131 11.19 -7.34 -11.22
CA ILE A 131 11.42 -7.78 -9.83
C ILE A 131 11.36 -9.30 -9.74
N MET A 132 10.29 -9.92 -10.26
CA MET A 132 10.13 -11.37 -10.21
C MET A 132 11.22 -12.11 -11.00
N THR A 133 11.64 -11.55 -12.14
CA THR A 133 12.76 -12.09 -12.93
C THR A 133 14.08 -12.01 -12.15
N ALA A 134 14.34 -10.90 -11.46
CA ALA A 134 15.51 -10.73 -10.62
C ALA A 134 15.51 -11.73 -9.44
N MET A 135 14.36 -11.94 -8.80
CA MET A 135 14.18 -12.95 -7.76
C MET A 135 14.44 -14.36 -8.28
N ALA A 136 13.86 -14.72 -9.43
CA ALA A 136 14.09 -16.02 -10.07
C ALA A 136 15.58 -16.26 -10.37
N ARG A 137 16.29 -15.23 -10.84
CA ARG A 137 17.75 -15.28 -11.06
C ARG A 137 18.53 -15.43 -9.75
N ALA A 138 18.13 -14.73 -8.70
CA ALA A 138 18.79 -14.79 -7.39
C ALA A 138 18.67 -16.17 -6.75
N PHE A 139 17.52 -16.86 -6.90
CA PHE A 139 17.31 -18.20 -6.36
C PHE A 139 17.91 -19.31 -7.23
N GLY A 140 18.06 -19.06 -8.54
CA GLY A 140 18.56 -20.05 -9.48
C GLY A 140 17.67 -21.30 -9.51
N ASN A 141 18.28 -22.49 -9.46
CA ASN A 141 17.53 -23.76 -9.51
C ASN A 141 17.23 -24.36 -8.12
N THR A 142 17.47 -23.61 -7.05
CA THR A 142 17.26 -24.08 -5.68
C THR A 142 15.87 -23.71 -5.20
N PRO A 143 15.06 -24.66 -4.68
CA PRO A 143 13.81 -24.33 -4.01
C PRO A 143 14.05 -23.46 -2.78
N VAL A 144 13.20 -22.46 -2.57
CA VAL A 144 13.27 -21.53 -1.44
C VAL A 144 12.02 -21.67 -0.60
N ILE A 145 12.20 -21.74 0.72
CA ILE A 145 11.12 -21.69 1.70
C ILE A 145 11.01 -20.25 2.20
N MET A 146 9.80 -19.71 2.19
CA MET A 146 9.57 -18.29 2.48
C MET A 146 8.21 -18.07 3.13
N VAL A 147 8.16 -17.16 4.09
CA VAL A 147 6.90 -16.68 4.67
C VAL A 147 6.40 -15.50 3.84
N VAL A 148 5.24 -15.67 3.21
CA VAL A 148 4.65 -14.72 2.25
C VAL A 148 3.22 -14.39 2.61
N HIS A 149 2.71 -13.26 2.12
CA HIS A 149 1.27 -12.99 2.20
C HIS A 149 0.45 -14.02 1.42
N SER A 150 -0.63 -14.51 2.04
CA SER A 150 -1.52 -15.54 1.44
C SER A 150 -2.24 -15.09 0.17
N ASP A 151 -2.34 -13.78 -0.05
CA ASP A 151 -2.87 -13.14 -1.24
C ASP A 151 -1.79 -12.53 -2.14
N GLY A 152 -0.53 -12.49 -1.67
CA GLY A 152 0.66 -11.89 -2.29
C GLY A 152 1.05 -12.46 -3.66
N LEU A 153 1.87 -11.71 -4.42
CA LEU A 153 2.32 -12.13 -5.77
C LEU A 153 2.98 -13.52 -5.78
N ILE A 154 3.84 -13.81 -4.81
CA ILE A 154 4.54 -15.10 -4.73
C ILE A 154 3.53 -16.23 -4.54
N MET A 155 2.54 -16.06 -3.67
CA MET A 155 1.51 -17.08 -3.46
C MET A 155 0.64 -17.27 -4.70
N LYS A 156 0.37 -16.19 -5.45
CA LYS A 156 -0.34 -16.29 -6.75
C LYS A 156 0.47 -17.09 -7.77
N ALA A 157 1.80 -16.94 -7.81
CA ALA A 157 2.67 -17.76 -8.66
C ALA A 157 2.64 -19.24 -8.27
N VAL A 158 2.67 -19.54 -6.97
CA VAL A 158 2.57 -20.93 -6.46
C VAL A 158 1.24 -21.56 -6.83
N ARG A 159 0.12 -20.83 -6.69
CA ARG A 159 -1.21 -21.33 -7.08
C ARG A 159 -1.29 -21.57 -8.59
N HIS A 160 -0.79 -20.62 -9.39
CA HIS A 160 -0.73 -20.74 -10.84
C HIS A 160 0.04 -21.99 -11.29
N GLU A 161 1.19 -22.29 -10.69
CA GLU A 161 1.93 -23.52 -10.95
C GLU A 161 1.12 -24.77 -10.56
N SER A 162 0.46 -24.76 -9.40
CA SER A 162 -0.34 -25.91 -8.95
C SER A 162 -1.56 -26.19 -9.84
N GLU A 163 -2.18 -25.15 -10.40
CA GLU A 163 -3.34 -25.25 -11.29
C GLU A 163 -2.92 -25.75 -12.68
N ASN A 164 -1.71 -25.41 -13.15
CA ASN A 164 -1.18 -25.81 -14.44
C ASN A 164 -0.40 -27.14 -14.42
N ALA A 165 -0.09 -27.67 -13.23
CA ALA A 165 0.51 -28.99 -13.05
C ALA A 165 -0.52 -30.13 -13.12
N MET A 166 -1.83 -29.81 -13.18
CA MET A 166 -2.94 -30.74 -13.35
C MET A 166 -3.34 -30.87 -14.82
#